data_AF-A0A4D4L273-F1
#
_entry.id   AF-A0A4D4L273-F1
#
_cell.length_a   1.000
_cell.length_b   1.000
_cell.length_c   1.000
_cell.angle_alpha   90.00
_cell.angle_beta   90.00
_cell.angle_gamma   90.00
#
_symmetry.space_group_name_H-M   'P 1'
#
loop_
_entity.id
_entity.type
_entity.pdbx_description
1 polymer ?
#
loop_
_entity_poly.entity_id
_entity_poly.type
_entity_poly.pdbx_seq_one_letter_code
_entity_poly.pdbx_strand_id
1 'polypeptide(L)' 'MTGWSWSCLRTTSRADGSSTATSRSHDPENLTPMKVKPSVKKICDKCKVIRRHGRVMVICDNLRHKQRQG' A
#
# COMPACT_ATOMS: atom_id res chain seq x y z
N MET A 1 -15.16 49.53 -5.86
CA MET A 1 -14.73 48.57 -4.81
C MET A 1 -14.25 47.29 -5.48
N THR A 2 -12.91 47.24 -5.59
CA THR A 2 -11.97 46.14 -5.87
C THR A 2 -12.45 44.95 -6.73
N GLY A 3 -12.19 45.05 -8.04
CA GLY A 3 -11.99 43.89 -8.90
C GLY A 3 -10.65 43.23 -8.58
N TRP A 4 -10.65 41.91 -8.44
CA TRP A 4 -9.43 41.11 -8.29
C TRP A 4 -8.92 40.73 -9.67
N SER A 5 -7.91 41.49 -10.11
CA SER A 5 -7.18 41.24 -11.35
C SER A 5 -6.40 39.93 -11.26
N TRP A 6 -6.86 38.91 -12.01
CA TRP A 6 -6.06 37.74 -12.35
C TRP A 6 -4.86 38.18 -13.19
N SER A 7 -3.70 38.29 -12.54
CA SER A 7 -2.43 38.55 -13.22
C SER A 7 -1.35 37.76 -12.51
N CYS A 8 -1.08 36.55 -13.00
CA CYS A 8 0.18 35.87 -12.78
C CYS A 8 0.55 35.08 -14.04
N LEU A 9 0.98 35.82 -15.05
CA LEU A 9 1.88 35.28 -16.07
C LEU A 9 3.28 35.81 -15.72
N ARG A 10 4.15 34.92 -15.21
CA ARG A 10 5.60 35.07 -15.42
C ARG A 10 6.28 33.71 -15.38
N THR A 11 6.53 33.23 -16.58
CA THR A 11 7.48 32.20 -16.96
C THR A 11 8.84 32.47 -16.32
N THR A 12 9.37 31.53 -15.53
CA THR A 12 10.81 31.30 -15.43
C THR A 12 11.08 29.82 -15.61
N SER A 13 11.61 29.53 -16.79
CA SER A 13 12.22 28.28 -17.16
C SER A 13 13.52 28.01 -16.38
N ARG A 14 13.80 26.71 -16.18
CA ARG A 14 15.08 26.04 -15.87
C ARG A 14 15.45 25.86 -14.38
N ALA A 15 15.38 24.61 -13.95
CA ALA A 15 16.49 23.95 -13.24
C ALA A 15 16.56 22.49 -13.70
N ASP A 16 17.66 22.20 -14.38
CA ASP A 16 18.18 20.89 -14.77
C ASP A 16 18.79 20.20 -13.54
N GLY A 17 18.75 18.86 -13.51
CA GLY A 17 19.64 18.05 -12.69
C GLY A 17 19.15 17.64 -11.29
N SER A 18 18.73 16.39 -11.17
CA SER A 18 19.05 15.59 -9.98
C SER A 18 19.10 14.11 -10.34
N SER A 19 20.29 13.69 -10.78
CA SER A 19 20.71 12.30 -10.75
C SER A 19 20.94 11.91 -9.29
N THR A 20 19.98 11.22 -8.68
CA THR A 20 20.24 10.41 -7.48
C THR A 20 19.99 8.95 -7.82
N ALA A 21 21.04 8.30 -8.32
CA ALA A 21 21.17 6.87 -8.22
C ALA A 21 21.21 6.48 -6.73
N THR A 22 20.09 6.02 -6.19
CA THR A 22 20.11 5.19 -4.98
C THR A 22 19.97 3.74 -5.41
N SER A 23 21.10 3.18 -5.84
CA SER A 23 21.35 1.75 -5.71
C SER A 23 21.37 1.42 -4.22
N ARG A 24 20.26 0.87 -3.71
CA ARG A 24 20.16 -0.02 -2.54
C ARG A 24 18.68 -0.37 -2.28
N SER A 25 18.14 -1.30 -3.04
CA SER A 25 16.93 -2.03 -2.60
C SER A 25 17.38 -3.27 -1.85
N HIS A 26 17.71 -3.11 -0.56
CA HIS A 26 17.55 -4.21 0.38
C HIS A 26 16.04 -4.38 0.58
N ASP A 27 15.42 -5.37 -0.06
CA ASP A 27 14.12 -5.87 0.41
C ASP A 27 14.37 -7.24 1.05
N PRO A 28 14.59 -7.30 2.38
CA PRO A 28 14.62 -8.58 3.07
C PRO A 28 13.26 -9.25 2.84
N GLU A 29 13.32 -10.46 2.31
CA GLU A 29 12.16 -11.29 2.10
C GLU A 29 11.29 -11.31 3.36
N ASN A 30 10.04 -10.86 3.14
CA ASN A 30 8.92 -10.76 4.06
C ASN A 30 8.91 -11.84 5.17
N LEU A 31 9.58 -11.58 6.29
CA LEU A 31 9.44 -12.35 7.53
C LEU A 31 8.06 -12.05 8.14
N THR A 32 7.10 -12.93 7.86
CA THR A 32 5.66 -12.86 8.18
C THR A 32 5.39 -12.55 9.67
N PRO A 33 4.33 -11.78 10.02
CA PRO A 33 2.99 -12.40 10.16
C PRO A 33 1.80 -11.48 9.79
N MET A 34 0.78 -12.08 9.17
CA MET A 34 -0.52 -11.50 8.75
C MET A 34 -0.48 -10.44 7.64
N LYS A 35 -1.11 -10.78 6.52
CA LYS A 35 -1.33 -9.86 5.39
C LYS A 35 -2.72 -9.24 5.48
N VAL A 36 -2.80 -7.92 5.62
CA VAL A 36 -4.07 -7.19 5.54
C VAL A 36 -4.40 -6.98 4.06
N LYS A 37 -5.59 -7.42 3.64
CA LYS A 37 -6.05 -7.30 2.25
C LYS A 37 -7.52 -6.87 2.23
N PRO A 38 -7.95 -6.03 1.28
CA PRO A 38 -9.34 -5.59 1.18
C PRO A 38 -10.28 -6.74 0.76
N SER A 39 -9.78 -7.69 -0.04
CA SER A 39 -10.49 -8.89 -0.45
C SER A 39 -9.85 -10.13 0.18
N VAL A 40 -10.66 -10.90 0.90
CA VAL A 40 -10.22 -12.11 1.59
C VAL A 40 -10.78 -13.33 0.86
N LYS A 41 -9.89 -14.10 0.20
CA LYS A 41 -10.21 -15.34 -0.51
C LYS A 41 -9.42 -16.52 0.07
N LYS A 42 -9.98 -17.73 -0.03
CA LYS A 42 -9.27 -18.98 0.30
C LYS A 42 -8.21 -19.26 -0.78
N ILE A 43 -7.00 -19.60 -0.35
CA ILE A 43 -5.87 -19.93 -1.24
C ILE A 43 -5.67 -21.45 -1.30
N CYS A 44 -6.17 -22.17 -0.30
CA CYS A 44 -5.93 -23.60 -0.07
C CYS A 44 -7.17 -24.28 0.53
N ASP A 45 -7.27 -25.61 0.45
CA ASP A 45 -8.42 -26.36 0.99
C ASP A 45 -8.52 -26.29 2.51
N LYS A 46 -7.38 -26.14 3.18
CA LYS A 46 -7.29 -25.98 4.65
C LYS A 46 -7.63 -24.56 5.11
N CYS A 47 -7.73 -23.60 4.19
CA CYS A 47 -7.90 -22.19 4.51
C CYS A 47 -9.38 -21.92 4.88
N LYS A 48 -9.63 -21.53 6.13
CA LYS A 48 -10.99 -21.26 6.63
C LYS A 48 -11.19 -19.77 6.82
N VAL A 49 -12.30 -19.27 6.28
CA VAL A 49 -12.76 -17.87 6.47
C VAL A 49 -13.60 -17.83 7.73
N ILE A 50 -13.18 -17.05 8.72
CA ILE A 50 -13.83 -16.93 10.02
C ILE A 50 -14.18 -15.47 10.26
N ARG A 51 -15.37 -15.23 10.82
CA ARG A 51 -15.82 -13.92 11.29
C ARG A 51 -15.70 -13.87 12.81
N ARG A 52 -14.82 -13.02 13.34
CA ARG A 52 -14.61 -12.84 14.79
C ARG A 52 -14.32 -11.38 15.09
N HIS A 53 -14.87 -10.87 16.20
CA HIS A 53 -14.80 -9.44 16.57
C HIS A 53 -15.26 -8.49 15.46
N GLY A 54 -16.32 -8.85 14.71
CA GLY A 54 -16.84 -8.05 13.60
C GLY A 54 -15.93 -7.97 12.36
N ARG A 55 -14.82 -8.72 12.31
CA ARG A 55 -13.86 -8.72 11.20
C ARG A 55 -13.74 -10.10 10.55
N VAL A 56 -13.50 -10.12 9.24
CA VAL A 56 -13.29 -11.33 8.45
C VAL A 56 -11.80 -11.65 8.39
N MET A 57 -11.42 -12.89 8.73
CA MET A 57 -10.02 -13.36 8.69
C MET A 57 -9.91 -14.76 8.09
N VAL A 58 -8.75 -15.08 7.51
CA VAL A 58 -8.39 -16.44 7.08
C VAL A 58 -7.39 -17.04 8.06
N ILE A 59 -7.73 -18.21 8.57
CA ILE A 59 -6.83 -19.06 9.35
C ILE A 59 -6.44 -20.25 8.48
N CYS A 60 -5.16 -20.60 8.54
CA CYS A 60 -4.56 -21.77 7.92
C CYS A 60 -3.35 -22.16 8.78
N ASP A 61 -2.96 -23.43 8.74
CA ASP A 61 -1.74 -23.92 9.39
C ASP A 61 -0.49 -23.23 8.81
N ASN A 62 -0.54 -22.87 7.53
CA ASN A 62 0.50 -22.08 6.86
C ASN A 62 0.33 -20.58 7.14
N LEU A 63 1.33 -19.98 7.80
CA LEU A 63 1.36 -18.54 8.12
C LEU A 63 1.26 -17.63 6.88
N ARG A 64 1.69 -18.10 5.70
CA ARG A 64 1.62 -17.36 4.43
C ARG A 64 0.19 -17.05 3.99
N HIS A 65 -0.79 -17.86 4.39
CA HIS A 65 -2.19 -17.69 4.00
C HIS A 65 -3.02 -16.89 5.01
N LYS A 66 -2.43 -16.51 6.14
CA LYS A 66 -3.10 -15.79 7.22
C LYS A 66 -3.40 -14.36 6.78
N GLN A 67 -4.69 -14.03 6.67
CA GLN A 67 -5.16 -12.76 6.11
C GLN A 67 -6.24 -12.12 6.99
N ARG A 68 -6.33 -10.79 6.96
CA ARG A 68 -7.36 -9.99 7.65
C ARG A 68 -7.98 -9.00 6.67
N GLN A 69 -9.31 -8.87 6.74
CA GLN A 69 -10.04 -7.83 6.04
C GLN A 69 -9.98 -6.52 6.84
N GLY A 70 -9.44 -5.48 6.21
CA GLY A 70 -9.32 -4.13 6.78
C GLY A 70 -8.02 -3.88 7.51
#